data_AF-A0A973B8Q8-F1
#
_entry.id   AF-A0A973B8Q8-F1
#
_cell.length_a   1.000
_cell.length_b   1.000
_cell.length_c   1.000
_cell.angle_alpha   90.00
_cell.angle_beta   90.00
_cell.angle_gamma   90.00
#
_symmetry.space_group_name_H-M   'P 1'
#
loop_
_entity.id
_entity.type
_entity.pdbx_description
1 polymer ?
#
loop_
_entity_poly.entity_id
_entity_poly.type
_entity_poly.pdbx_seq_one_letter_code
_entity_poly.pdbx_strand_id
1 'polypeptide(L)'
;GDFNIIPEVSDCYSAEAWVDDALYHPVCRLAFRRLKNLGYNDALRACNPNNEVYTFWDYKSGSWSKNNGVRIDHIMLSPQATDRLMFSDIDKYMRSQDRPSDHAPVYVKLT
;
A
#
# COMPACT_ATOMS: atom_id res chain seq x y z
N GLY A 1 -7.22 3.67 3.76
CA GLY A 1 -8.09 2.86 2.93
C GLY A 1 -7.46 2.71 1.57
N ASP A 2 -8.24 2.34 0.56
CA ASP A 2 -7.80 2.30 -0.83
C ASP A 2 -7.71 3.72 -1.41
N PHE A 3 -6.50 4.18 -1.72
CA PHE A 3 -6.27 5.49 -2.36
C PHE A 3 -6.18 5.38 -3.88
N ASN A 4 -6.06 4.18 -4.45
CA ASN A 4 -5.72 3.97 -5.87
C ASN A 4 -4.47 4.78 -6.29
N ILE A 5 -3.43 4.79 -5.45
CA ILE A 5 -2.17 5.45 -5.74
C ILE A 5 -1.03 4.52 -5.38
N ILE A 6 -0.08 4.36 -6.30
CA ILE A 6 1.21 3.69 -6.11
C ILE A 6 2.29 4.77 -5.87
N PRO A 7 2.71 5.02 -4.61
CA PRO A 7 3.55 6.16 -4.29
C PRO A 7 5.00 6.08 -4.78
N GLU A 8 5.60 4.90 -4.75
CA GLU A 8 7.01 4.63 -5.05
C GLU A 8 7.20 3.47 -6.03
N VAL A 9 8.41 3.31 -6.59
CA VAL A 9 8.73 2.19 -7.50
C VAL A 9 8.62 0.86 -6.75
N SER A 10 9.04 0.82 -5.49
CA SER A 10 8.96 -0.33 -4.58
C SER A 10 7.53 -0.69 -4.16
N ASP A 11 6.55 0.11 -4.54
CA ASP A 11 5.13 -0.12 -4.25
C ASP A 11 4.43 -0.91 -5.36
N CYS A 12 5.16 -1.40 -6.36
CA CYS A 12 4.63 -2.26 -7.42
C CYS A 12 5.68 -3.26 -7.91
N TYR A 13 5.25 -4.46 -8.25
CA TYR A 13 6.12 -5.51 -8.77
C TYR A 13 6.89 -5.13 -10.06
N SER A 14 6.27 -4.37 -10.97
CA SER A 14 6.93 -3.86 -12.19
C SER A 14 6.45 -2.45 -12.49
N ALA A 15 7.25 -1.45 -12.14
CA ALA A 15 6.91 -0.04 -12.34
C ALA A 15 6.72 0.33 -13.81
N GLU A 16 7.44 -0.33 -14.71
CA GLU A 16 7.37 -0.12 -16.16
C GLU A 16 5.95 -0.40 -16.68
N ALA A 17 5.28 -1.40 -16.11
CA ALA A 17 3.91 -1.76 -16.49
C ALA A 17 2.87 -0.70 -16.07
N TRP A 18 3.23 0.21 -15.17
CA TRP A 18 2.32 1.21 -14.59
C TRP A 18 2.57 2.63 -15.08
N VAL A 19 3.61 2.90 -15.89
CA VAL A 19 4.03 4.27 -16.26
C VAL A 19 2.88 5.12 -16.82
N ASP A 20 2.01 4.51 -17.62
CA ASP A 20 0.86 5.18 -18.26
C ASP A 20 -0.46 4.98 -17.50
N ASP A 21 -0.43 4.34 -16.33
CA ASP A 21 -1.62 4.02 -15.53
C ASP A 21 -1.99 5.16 -14.55
N ALA A 22 -3.29 5.34 -14.32
CA ALA A 22 -3.83 6.34 -13.42
C ALA A 22 -3.30 6.22 -11.97
N LEU A 23 -3.08 4.99 -11.49
CA LEU A 23 -2.57 4.72 -10.14
C LEU A 23 -1.12 5.21 -9.95
N TYR A 24 -0.35 5.28 -11.03
CA TYR A 24 1.06 5.67 -11.02
C TYR A 24 1.31 7.06 -11.60
N HIS A 25 0.24 7.74 -12.04
CA HIS A 25 0.35 9.02 -12.72
C HIS A 25 1.07 10.08 -11.85
N PRO A 26 1.99 10.89 -12.41
CA PRO A 26 2.81 11.83 -11.64
C PRO A 26 2.02 12.79 -10.75
N VAL A 27 0.84 13.22 -11.20
CA VAL A 27 -0.05 14.12 -10.44
C VAL A 27 -0.59 13.45 -9.17
N CYS A 28 -1.03 12.19 -9.25
CA CYS A 28 -1.54 11.43 -8.12
C CYS A 28 -0.43 11.19 -7.09
N ARG A 29 0.77 10.82 -7.55
CA ARG A 29 1.96 10.65 -6.71
C ARG A 29 2.38 11.95 -6.02
N LEU A 30 2.27 13.08 -6.73
CA LEU A 30 2.52 14.40 -6.14
C LEU A 30 1.48 14.72 -5.05
N ALA A 31 0.20 14.40 -5.26
CA ALA A 31 -0.84 14.58 -4.25
C ALA A 31 -0.55 13.76 -2.98
N PHE A 32 -0.13 12.49 -3.13
CA PHE A 32 0.28 11.65 -2.00
C PHE A 32 1.48 12.25 -1.24
N ARG A 33 2.50 12.74 -1.95
CA ARG A 33 3.64 13.44 -1.33
C ARG A 33 3.21 14.70 -0.59
N ARG A 34 2.24 15.46 -1.10
CA ARG A 34 1.67 16.62 -0.40
C ARG A 34 1.01 16.22 0.91
N LEU A 35 0.25 15.11 0.94
CA LEU A 35 -0.31 14.59 2.19
C LEU A 35 0.78 14.27 3.22
N LYS A 36 1.86 13.60 2.80
CA LYS A 36 3.02 13.36 3.67
C LYS A 36 3.62 14.67 4.20
N ASN A 37 3.78 15.66 3.34
CA ASN A 37 4.35 16.96 3.70
C ASN A 37 3.45 17.80 4.63
N LEU A 38 2.16 17.49 4.75
CA LEU A 38 1.28 18.08 5.77
C LEU A 38 1.54 17.52 7.18
N GLY A 39 2.41 16.51 7.31
CA GLY A 39 2.74 15.87 8.58
C GLY A 39 2.04 14.53 8.79
N TYR A 40 1.38 13.97 7.77
CA TYR A 40 0.84 12.62 7.86
C TYR A 40 1.92 11.57 7.60
N ASN A 41 1.99 10.56 8.48
CA ASN A 41 2.92 9.45 8.34
C ASN A 41 2.24 8.22 7.72
N ASP A 42 2.92 7.55 6.79
CA ASP A 42 2.45 6.31 6.19
C ASP A 42 2.85 5.13 7.11
N ALA A 43 1.87 4.57 7.83
CA ALA A 43 2.12 3.54 8.84
C ALA A 43 2.83 2.31 8.26
N LEU A 44 2.35 1.81 7.11
CA LEU A 44 2.90 0.60 6.47
C LEU A 44 4.37 0.79 6.14
N ARG A 45 4.72 1.92 5.51
CA ARG A 45 6.11 2.20 5.13
C ARG A 45 6.99 2.48 6.34
N ALA A 46 6.46 3.08 7.40
CA ALA A 46 7.20 3.30 8.65
C ALA A 46 7.61 1.97 9.33
N CYS A 47 6.75 0.95 9.31
CA CYS A 47 7.08 -0.37 9.85
C CYS A 47 7.86 -1.28 8.87
N ASN A 48 7.81 -0.98 7.56
CA ASN A 48 8.42 -1.80 6.51
C ASN A 48 9.24 -0.94 5.52
N PRO A 49 10.34 -0.30 5.94
CA PRO A 49 11.06 0.67 5.12
C PRO A 49 11.68 0.06 3.85
N ASN A 50 12.14 -1.19 3.90
CA ASN A 50 12.90 -1.83 2.82
C ASN A 50 12.18 -3.00 2.16
N ASN A 51 10.96 -3.32 2.60
CA ASN A 51 10.23 -4.49 2.11
C ASN A 51 9.32 -4.11 0.93
N GLU A 52 9.13 -5.07 0.03
CA GLU A 52 8.01 -5.06 -0.90
C GLU A 52 6.73 -5.38 -0.12
N VAL A 53 5.80 -4.43 -0.14
CA VAL A 53 4.57 -4.47 0.66
C VAL A 53 3.44 -4.19 -0.30
N TYR A 54 2.76 -5.24 -0.78
CA TYR A 54 1.63 -5.08 -1.70
C TYR A 54 0.31 -5.31 -0.97
N THR A 55 -0.73 -4.59 -1.36
CA THR A 55 -2.07 -4.68 -0.75
C THR A 55 -3.12 -5.13 -1.75
N PHE A 56 -2.81 -5.11 -3.04
CA PHE A 56 -3.71 -5.49 -4.13
C PHE A 56 -3.03 -6.46 -5.10
N TRP A 57 -3.78 -7.45 -5.56
CA TRP A 57 -3.38 -8.38 -6.63
C TRP A 57 -4.58 -8.71 -7.52
N ASP A 58 -4.46 -8.38 -8.81
CA ASP A 58 -5.47 -8.70 -9.83
C ASP A 58 -5.76 -10.22 -9.86
N TYR A 59 -7.03 -10.59 -10.07
CA TYR A 59 -7.45 -11.99 -10.18
C TYR A 59 -6.85 -12.73 -11.38
N LYS A 60 -6.40 -11.99 -12.40
CA LYS A 60 -5.86 -12.54 -13.65
C LYS A 60 -4.40 -12.93 -13.50
N SER A 61 -3.94 -13.74 -14.45
CA SER A 61 -2.51 -14.07 -14.67
C SER A 61 -1.78 -14.72 -13.48
N GLY A 62 -2.52 -15.17 -12.46
CA GLY A 62 -1.96 -15.71 -11.23
C GLY A 62 -1.18 -14.67 -10.42
N SER A 63 -1.61 -13.40 -10.43
CA SER A 63 -0.85 -12.32 -9.79
C SER A 63 -0.63 -12.57 -8.30
N TRP A 64 -1.62 -13.13 -7.60
CA TRP A 64 -1.48 -13.54 -6.19
C TRP A 64 -0.39 -14.60 -5.98
N SER A 65 -0.41 -15.71 -6.73
CA SER A 65 0.54 -16.81 -6.54
C SER A 65 1.97 -16.44 -6.94
N LYS A 66 2.14 -15.48 -7.85
CA LYS A 66 3.45 -14.93 -8.25
C LYS A 66 3.91 -13.77 -7.37
N ASN A 67 3.06 -13.30 -6.46
CA ASN A 67 3.25 -12.06 -5.70
C ASN A 67 3.46 -10.80 -6.59
N ASN A 68 2.83 -10.77 -7.76
CA ASN A 68 2.84 -9.62 -8.67
C ASN A 68 1.79 -8.59 -8.22
N GLY A 69 2.07 -7.90 -7.12
CA GLY A 69 1.11 -6.98 -6.50
C GLY A 69 1.48 -5.50 -6.65
N VAL A 70 0.58 -4.66 -6.13
CA VAL A 70 0.83 -3.22 -5.90
C VAL A 70 0.32 -2.79 -4.53
N ARG A 71 0.86 -1.69 -4.01
CA ARG A 71 0.44 -1.05 -2.77
C ARG A 71 -0.41 0.17 -3.07
N ILE A 72 -1.71 0.04 -2.85
CA ILE A 72 -2.68 1.12 -3.06
C ILE A 72 -3.56 1.40 -1.83
N ASP A 73 -3.46 0.55 -0.81
CA ASP A 73 -4.12 0.74 0.48
C ASP A 73 -3.15 1.34 1.49
N HIS A 74 -3.53 2.48 2.07
CA HIS A 74 -2.66 3.26 2.97
C HIS A 74 -3.37 3.59 4.28
N ILE A 75 -2.62 3.61 5.38
CA ILE A 75 -3.06 4.16 6.67
C ILE A 75 -2.17 5.38 6.96
N MET A 76 -2.74 6.57 6.75
CA MET A 76 -2.07 7.84 6.98
C MET A 76 -2.37 8.32 8.41
N LEU A 77 -1.36 8.32 9.27
CA LEU A 77 -1.47 8.70 10.67
C LEU A 77 -1.15 10.18 10.86
N SER A 78 -1.89 10.87 11.72
CA SER A 78 -1.46 12.19 12.23
C SER A 78 -0.19 12.04 13.07
N PRO A 79 0.52 13.14 13.42
CA PRO A 79 1.66 13.08 14.33
C PRO A 79 1.33 12.39 15.66
N GLN A 80 0.19 12.73 16.28
CA GLN A 80 -0.23 12.15 17.56
C GLN A 80 -0.54 10.65 17.47
N ALA A 81 -1.08 10.18 16.33
CA ALA A 81 -1.29 8.76 16.10
C ALA A 81 0.02 8.04 15.78
N THR A 82 0.96 8.71 15.12
CA THR A 82 2.31 8.20 14.83
C THR A 82 3.09 7.94 16.11
N ASP A 83 3.01 8.84 17.10
CA ASP A 83 3.67 8.65 18.40
C ASP A 83 3.18 7.40 19.15
N ARG A 84 1.98 6.92 18.82
CA ARG A 84 1.35 5.74 19.41
C ARG A 84 1.52 4.49 18.55
N LEU A 85 2.16 4.58 17.38
CA LEU A 85 2.31 3.47 16.44
C LEU A 85 3.15 2.36 17.06
N MET A 86 2.54 1.20 17.28
CA MET A 86 3.25 -0.01 17.71
C MET A 86 3.75 -0.81 16.52
N PHE A 87 2.84 -1.13 15.59
CA PHE A 87 3.16 -1.84 14.35
C PHE A 87 2.01 -1.69 13.34
N SER A 88 2.30 -1.98 12.08
CA SER A 88 1.32 -2.12 11.00
C SER A 88 1.73 -3.23 10.06
N ASP A 89 0.77 -3.94 9.50
CA ASP A 89 1.02 -5.03 8.56
C ASP A 89 -0.19 -5.26 7.65
N ILE A 90 -0.06 -6.23 6.75
CA ILE A 90 -1.07 -6.68 5.80
C ILE A 90 -1.56 -8.07 6.22
N ASP A 91 -2.87 -8.24 6.30
CA ASP A 91 -3.48 -9.54 6.53
C ASP A 91 -3.56 -10.34 5.21
N LYS A 92 -2.42 -10.92 4.82
CA LYS A 92 -2.31 -11.80 3.64
C LYS A 92 -3.10 -13.10 3.79
N TYR A 93 -3.42 -13.52 5.02
CA TYR A 93 -4.23 -14.72 5.26
C TYR A 93 -5.66 -14.52 4.76
N MET A 94 -6.26 -13.33 4.97
CA MET A 94 -7.57 -13.01 4.41
C MET A 94 -7.57 -13.03 2.89
N ARG A 95 -6.49 -12.56 2.26
CA ARG A 95 -6.31 -12.60 0.80
C ARG A 95 -6.12 -14.03 0.25
N SER A 96 -5.69 -14.98 1.07
CA SER A 96 -5.48 -16.37 0.67
C SER A 96 -6.71 -17.27 0.80
N GLN A 97 -7.85 -16.75 1.27
CA GLN A 97 -9.08 -17.53 1.46
C GLN A 97 -9.76 -17.87 0.13
N ASP A 98 -10.79 -18.73 0.18
CA ASP A 98 -11.63 -19.00 -0.99
C ASP A 98 -12.48 -17.78 -1.35
N ARG A 99 -12.54 -17.44 -2.64
CA ARG A 99 -13.19 -16.24 -3.20
C ARG A 99 -12.88 -14.95 -2.39
N PRO A 100 -11.59 -14.60 -2.21
CA PRO A 100 -11.20 -13.45 -1.43
C PRO A 100 -11.42 -12.17 -2.24
N SER A 101 -11.36 -11.00 -1.59
CA SER A 101 -11.12 -9.74 -2.28
C SER A 101 -9.75 -9.77 -2.98
N ASP A 102 -9.59 -8.99 -4.02
CA ASP A 102 -8.34 -8.65 -4.68
C ASP A 102 -7.42 -7.80 -3.79
N HIS A 103 -8.00 -7.11 -2.79
CA HIS A 103 -7.27 -6.43 -1.73
C HIS A 103 -7.05 -7.33 -0.51
N ALA A 104 -5.93 -7.09 0.18
CA ALA A 104 -5.64 -7.60 1.51
C ALA A 104 -5.87 -6.50 2.55
N PRO A 105 -6.53 -6.79 3.70
CA PRO A 105 -6.70 -5.82 4.76
C PRO A 105 -5.35 -5.27 5.25
N VAL A 106 -5.27 -3.95 5.38
CA VAL A 106 -4.16 -3.26 6.04
C VAL A 106 -4.61 -2.87 7.43
N TYR A 107 -3.76 -3.11 8.42
CA TYR A 107 -4.09 -2.82 9.81
C TYR A 107 -2.92 -2.21 10.57
N VAL A 108 -3.25 -1.50 11.64
CA VAL A 108 -2.31 -0.85 12.53
C VAL A 108 -2.71 -1.09 13.97
N LYS A 109 -1.72 -1.26 14.85
CA LYS A 109 -1.92 -1.24 16.29
C LYS A 109 -1.32 0.05 16.86
N LEU A 110 -2.13 0.74 17.65
CA LEU A 110 -1.72 1.92 18.43
C LEU A 110 -1.75 1.58 19.93
N THR A 111 -0.86 2.18 20.73
CA THR A 111 -0.89 2.10 22.21
C THR A 111 -2.07 2.85 22.79
#